data_AF-A0AAD2F5T2-F1
#
_entry.id   AF-A0AAD2F5T2-F1
#
_cell.length_a   1.000
_cell.length_b   1.000
_cell.length_c   1.000
_cell.angle_alpha   90.00
_cell.angle_beta   90.00
_cell.angle_gamma   90.00
#
_symmetry.space_group_name_H-M   'P 1'
#
loop_
_entity.id
_entity.type
_entity.pdbx_description
1 polymer ?
#
loop_
_entity_poly.entity_id
_entity_poly.type
_entity_poly.pdbx_seq_one_letter_code
_entity_poly.pdbx_strand_id
1 'polypeptide(L)'
;MPGPDFFQTMMGRNFFEGTMPSIARNLATIAEALKRSNELLEQKPSTAEGQPRDAIPLNKLQRIAVSGYEDGTYSALRSVREFEGIGDTLILAIVRELEDADSTTCALNRLQGMAAQISQVVGAIESSAGQPPATAEWAPEKGVMTDAQFIARRGCHCPSCGSNDLSCQGHIEGEEATASQSVKCENCSATWVDTYSLSGYAELDGGIDLKSVQSIVDEVRSRAQTYRFAIGSEVQAREAVNKTCDQVDPSLSEAERTIAVKLLRAAD
;
A
#
# COMPACT_ATOMS: atom_id res chain seq x y z
N MET A 1 -25.29 22.92 -2.16
CA MET A 1 -24.37 22.70 -1.03
C MET A 1 -23.12 22.05 -1.61
N PRO A 2 -21.91 22.57 -1.35
CA PRO A 2 -20.69 21.84 -1.71
C PRO A 2 -20.65 20.52 -0.93
N GLY A 3 -20.25 19.43 -1.59
CA GLY A 3 -20.06 18.14 -0.94
C GLY A 3 -18.90 18.18 0.07
N PRO A 4 -18.80 17.19 0.98
CA PRO A 4 -17.66 17.09 1.88
C PRO A 4 -16.36 16.96 1.08
N ASP A 5 -15.33 17.72 1.49
CA ASP A 5 -14.00 17.61 0.88
C ASP A 5 -13.52 16.17 0.95
N PHE A 6 -12.94 15.66 -0.14
CA PHE A 6 -12.45 14.27 -0.24
C PHE A 6 -11.57 13.88 0.96
N PHE A 7 -10.72 14.81 1.41
CA PHE A 7 -9.81 14.65 2.55
C PHE A 7 -10.51 14.50 3.91
N GLN A 8 -11.77 14.93 4.03
CA GLN A 8 -12.58 14.78 5.24
C GLN A 8 -13.35 13.45 5.27
N THR A 9 -13.36 12.71 4.16
CA THR A 9 -13.97 11.38 4.11
C THR A 9 -13.03 10.33 4.72
N MET A 10 -13.59 9.29 5.34
CA MET A 10 -12.81 8.13 5.82
C MET A 10 -11.94 7.52 4.71
N MET A 11 -12.44 7.54 3.47
CA MET A 11 -11.73 7.01 2.30
C MET A 11 -10.50 7.88 1.96
N GLY A 12 -10.66 9.20 1.95
CA GLY A 12 -9.55 10.13 1.75
C GLY A 12 -8.50 10.00 2.85
N ARG A 13 -8.92 9.90 4.11
CA ARG A 13 -8.01 9.72 5.25
C ARG A 13 -7.18 8.43 5.13
N ASN A 14 -7.82 7.30 4.84
CA ASN A 14 -7.12 6.01 4.68
C ASN A 14 -6.15 6.03 3.48
N PHE A 15 -6.53 6.68 2.38
CA PHE A 15 -5.63 6.86 1.23
C PHE A 15 -4.40 7.70 1.62
N PHE A 16 -4.58 8.78 2.37
CA PHE A 16 -3.49 9.66 2.78
C PHE A 16 -2.59 9.06 3.86
N GLU A 17 -3.15 8.39 4.86
CA GLU A 17 -2.36 7.79 5.95
C GLU A 17 -1.69 6.47 5.53
N GLY A 18 -2.29 5.72 4.60
CA GLY A 18 -1.77 4.42 4.15
C GLY A 18 -1.09 4.45 2.78
N THR A 19 -1.80 4.85 1.73
CA THR A 19 -1.35 4.72 0.35
C THR A 19 -0.31 5.79 -0.03
N MET A 20 -0.50 7.04 0.38
CA MET A 20 0.37 8.17 0.01
C MET A 20 1.83 8.00 0.47
N PRO A 21 2.14 7.54 1.71
CA PRO A 21 3.52 7.32 2.14
C PRO A 21 4.20 6.19 1.37
N SER A 22 3.44 5.18 0.93
CA SER A 22 3.96 4.12 0.07
C SER A 22 4.38 4.67 -1.29
N ILE A 23 3.50 5.45 -1.93
CA ILE A 23 3.78 6.13 -3.20
C ILE A 23 5.02 7.01 -3.08
N ALA A 24 5.11 7.83 -2.02
CA ALA A 24 6.24 8.71 -1.80
C ALA A 24 7.58 7.95 -1.66
N ARG A 25 7.61 6.86 -0.90
CA ARG A 25 8.80 6.00 -0.75
C ARG A 25 9.23 5.39 -2.08
N ASN A 26 8.28 4.92 -2.87
CA ASN A 26 8.60 4.29 -4.14
C ASN A 26 9.10 5.30 -5.18
N LEU A 27 8.52 6.50 -5.22
CA LEU A 27 9.03 7.60 -6.04
C LEU A 27 10.46 7.99 -5.65
N ALA A 28 10.76 8.04 -4.34
CA ALA A 28 12.12 8.30 -3.86
C ALA A 28 13.11 7.20 -4.30
N THR A 29 12.71 5.93 -4.22
CA THR A 29 13.52 4.80 -4.69
C THR A 29 13.80 4.88 -6.19
N ILE A 30 12.79 5.21 -7.01
CA ILE A 30 12.95 5.39 -8.46
C ILE A 30 13.91 6.55 -8.75
N ALA A 31 13.77 7.68 -8.06
CA ALA A 31 14.64 8.83 -8.25
C ALA A 31 16.11 8.51 -7.95
N GLU A 32 16.39 7.75 -6.88
CA GLU A 32 17.73 7.33 -6.51
C GLU A 32 18.32 6.32 -7.51
N ALA A 33 17.51 5.37 -8.00
CA ALA A 33 17.93 4.41 -9.03
C ALA A 33 18.31 5.12 -10.34
N LEU A 34 17.52 6.11 -10.76
CA LEU A 34 17.81 6.92 -11.94
C LEU A 34 19.07 7.76 -11.77
N LYS A 35 19.27 8.35 -10.59
CA LYS A 35 20.49 9.10 -10.26
C LYS A 35 21.75 8.23 -10.40
N ARG A 36 21.74 7.04 -9.81
CA ARG A 36 22.85 6.06 -9.96
C ARG A 36 23.08 5.67 -11.41
N SER A 37 22.01 5.50 -12.19
CA SER A 37 22.12 5.17 -13.63
C SER A 37 22.86 6.27 -14.39
N ASN A 38 22.59 7.54 -14.09
CA ASN A 38 23.28 8.67 -14.70
C ASN A 38 24.75 8.74 -14.26
N GLU A 39 25.05 8.56 -12.98
CA GLU A 39 26.44 8.54 -12.49
C GLU A 39 27.27 7.45 -13.18
N LEU A 40 26.69 6.27 -13.42
CA LEU A 40 27.36 5.19 -14.17
C LEU A 40 27.56 5.53 -15.65
N LEU A 41 26.66 6.31 -16.26
CA LEU A 41 26.84 6.79 -17.63
C LEU A 41 27.96 7.84 -17.72
N GLU A 42 28.08 8.72 -16.72
CA GLU A 42 29.15 9.73 -16.64
C GLU A 42 30.51 9.10 -16.34
N GLN A 43 30.56 8.02 -15.56
CA GLN A 43 31.78 7.29 -15.25
C GLN A 43 32.29 6.41 -16.40
N LYS A 44 31.49 6.17 -17.45
CA LYS A 44 31.92 5.37 -18.60
C LYS A 44 32.90 6.21 -19.42
N PRO A 45 34.23 5.94 -19.37
CA PRO A 45 35.20 6.75 -20.09
C PRO A 45 34.86 6.74 -21.58
N SER A 46 35.09 7.87 -22.26
CA SER A 46 34.81 8.03 -23.68
C SER A 46 35.74 7.14 -24.52
N THR A 47 35.47 5.84 -24.54
CA THR A 47 36.14 4.91 -25.44
C THR A 47 35.45 5.01 -26.79
N ALA A 48 36.20 5.57 -27.74
CA ALA A 48 35.97 5.67 -29.18
C ALA A 48 35.05 6.82 -29.65
N GLU A 49 35.72 7.85 -30.18
CA GLU A 49 35.20 8.86 -31.10
C GLU A 49 34.45 8.21 -32.28
N GLY A 50 33.25 8.72 -32.60
CA GLY A 50 32.70 8.57 -33.95
C GLY A 50 31.26 8.10 -34.12
N GLN A 51 30.45 7.93 -33.06
CA GLN A 51 29.01 7.67 -33.24
C GLN A 51 28.16 8.91 -32.87
N PRO A 52 27.23 9.35 -33.75
CA PRO A 52 26.35 10.48 -33.45
C PRO A 52 25.52 10.17 -32.20
N ARG A 53 25.46 11.16 -31.30
CA ARG A 53 24.62 11.14 -30.09
C ARG A 53 23.15 11.28 -30.50
N ASP A 54 22.60 10.29 -31.15
CA ASP A 54 21.15 10.16 -31.28
C ASP A 54 20.59 9.66 -29.94
N ALA A 55 19.45 10.23 -29.57
CA ALA A 55 18.73 10.08 -28.31
C ALA A 55 18.86 8.67 -27.67
N ILE A 56 19.14 8.63 -26.36
CA ILE A 56 18.97 7.41 -25.57
C ILE A 56 17.48 7.03 -25.70
N PRO A 57 17.13 5.89 -26.33
CA PRO A 57 15.72 5.56 -26.51
C PRO A 57 15.11 5.30 -25.13
N LEU A 58 13.97 5.96 -24.88
CA LEU A 58 13.12 5.92 -23.67
C LEU A 58 12.87 4.53 -23.04
N ASN A 59 13.21 3.46 -23.74
CA ASN A 59 13.04 2.06 -23.36
C ASN A 59 13.80 1.65 -22.07
N LYS A 60 14.94 2.28 -21.74
CA LYS A 60 15.70 1.92 -20.52
C LYS A 60 15.12 2.59 -19.26
N LEU A 61 14.55 3.80 -19.39
CA LEU A 61 13.91 4.53 -18.30
C LEU A 61 12.54 3.94 -17.97
N GLN A 62 11.78 3.54 -18.99
CA GLN A 62 10.56 2.75 -18.83
C GLN A 62 10.82 1.44 -18.06
N ARG A 63 11.94 0.75 -18.33
CA ARG A 63 12.34 -0.44 -17.57
C ARG A 63 12.69 -0.18 -16.11
N ILE A 64 13.23 0.99 -15.76
CA ILE A 64 13.58 1.34 -14.38
C ILE A 64 12.32 1.70 -13.56
N ALA A 65 11.39 2.43 -14.18
CA ALA A 65 10.08 2.70 -13.58
C ALA A 65 9.28 1.40 -13.36
N VAL A 66 9.40 0.43 -14.27
CA VAL A 66 8.77 -0.89 -14.17
C VAL A 66 9.50 -1.84 -13.22
N SER A 67 10.84 -1.80 -13.11
CA SER A 67 11.62 -2.70 -12.25
C SER A 67 11.56 -2.34 -10.76
N GLY A 68 11.12 -1.13 -10.40
CA GLY A 68 10.91 -0.73 -9.01
C GLY A 68 9.72 -1.40 -8.33
N TYR A 69 8.91 -2.14 -9.08
CA TYR A 69 7.69 -2.79 -8.63
C TYR A 69 7.59 -4.21 -9.21
N GLU A 70 8.30 -5.15 -8.57
CA GLU A 70 8.28 -6.59 -8.90
C GLU A 70 7.05 -7.33 -8.33
N ASP A 71 6.03 -6.61 -7.91
CA ASP A 71 4.74 -7.12 -7.46
C ASP A 71 3.74 -7.22 -8.64
N GLY A 72 4.15 -7.95 -9.68
CA GLY A 72 3.30 -8.62 -10.68
C GLY A 72 2.42 -7.77 -11.61
N THR A 73 1.60 -6.87 -11.09
CA THR A 73 0.48 -6.21 -11.79
C THR A 73 0.95 -5.26 -12.89
N TYR A 74 2.06 -4.55 -12.70
CA TYR A 74 2.58 -3.57 -13.67
C TYR A 74 3.64 -4.14 -14.62
N SER A 75 4.21 -5.30 -14.30
CA SER A 75 5.28 -5.95 -15.09
C SER A 75 4.83 -6.42 -16.47
N ALA A 76 3.53 -6.65 -16.66
CA ALA A 76 2.94 -7.13 -17.91
C ALA A 76 2.59 -6.00 -18.89
N LEU A 77 2.60 -4.74 -18.46
CA LEU A 77 2.15 -3.61 -19.25
C LEU A 77 3.27 -3.08 -20.15
N ARG A 78 2.94 -2.85 -21.41
CA ARG A 78 3.84 -2.45 -22.49
C ARG A 78 3.46 -1.11 -23.14
N SER A 79 2.34 -0.51 -22.77
CA SER A 79 1.91 0.77 -23.33
C SER A 79 1.14 1.64 -22.34
N VAL A 80 1.15 2.96 -22.56
CA VAL A 80 0.38 3.96 -21.78
C VAL A 80 -1.11 3.61 -21.70
N ARG A 81 -1.66 3.06 -22.78
CA ARG A 81 -3.07 2.66 -22.87
C ARG A 81 -3.43 1.49 -21.94
N GLU A 82 -2.47 0.64 -21.61
CA GLU A 82 -2.66 -0.46 -20.67
C GLU A 82 -2.58 0.02 -19.21
N PHE A 83 -1.83 1.10 -18.94
CA PHE A 83 -1.88 1.81 -17.66
C PHE A 83 -3.23 2.52 -17.44
N GLU A 84 -3.86 3.03 -18.50
CA GLU A 84 -5.17 3.71 -18.43
C GLU A 84 -6.28 2.80 -17.87
N GLY A 85 -6.17 1.48 -18.08
CA GLY A 85 -7.13 0.49 -17.60
C GLY A 85 -7.07 0.20 -16.10
N ILE A 86 -5.99 0.58 -15.41
CA ILE A 86 -5.79 0.28 -13.98
C ILE A 86 -6.36 1.37 -13.07
N GLY A 87 -6.73 2.53 -13.64
CA GLY A 87 -7.38 3.62 -12.92
C GLY A 87 -6.44 4.47 -12.07
N ASP A 88 -5.13 4.25 -12.14
CA ASP A 88 -4.16 5.00 -11.35
C ASP A 88 -3.72 6.28 -12.09
N THR A 89 -4.59 7.30 -12.01
CA THR A 89 -4.41 8.60 -12.67
C THR A 89 -3.08 9.28 -12.36
N LEU A 90 -2.47 8.99 -11.21
CA LEU A 90 -1.17 9.52 -10.83
C LEU A 90 -0.04 8.94 -11.69
N ILE A 91 -0.09 7.63 -11.97
CA ILE A 91 0.92 6.95 -12.80
C ILE A 91 0.83 7.44 -14.24
N LEU A 92 -0.38 7.63 -14.76
CA LEU A 92 -0.58 8.18 -16.11
C LEU A 92 -0.05 9.60 -16.24
N ALA A 93 -0.24 10.43 -15.22
CA ALA A 93 0.31 11.78 -15.20
C ALA A 93 1.85 11.74 -15.23
N ILE A 94 2.46 10.86 -14.43
CA ILE A 94 3.91 10.67 -14.41
C ILE A 94 4.43 10.16 -15.76
N VAL A 95 3.78 9.16 -16.36
CA VAL A 95 4.19 8.59 -17.66
C VAL A 95 4.06 9.63 -18.78
N ARG A 96 2.97 10.41 -18.83
CA ARG A 96 2.82 11.49 -19.82
C ARG A 96 3.88 12.58 -19.67
N GLU A 97 4.19 12.99 -18.44
CA GLU A 97 5.26 13.96 -18.19
C GLU A 97 6.65 13.46 -18.59
N LEU A 98 6.86 12.14 -18.56
CA LEU A 98 8.10 11.50 -19.02
C LEU A 98 8.17 11.36 -20.54
N GLU A 99 7.03 11.18 -21.22
CA GLU A 99 6.96 11.12 -22.68
C GLU A 99 7.24 12.49 -23.33
N ASP A 100 6.80 13.57 -22.69
CA ASP A 100 6.98 14.95 -23.17
C ASP A 100 8.34 15.57 -22.78
N ALA A 101 9.28 14.78 -22.25
CA ALA A 101 10.59 15.25 -21.86
C ALA A 101 11.61 15.11 -23.00
N ASP A 102 12.15 16.24 -23.48
CA ASP A 102 13.15 16.28 -24.56
C ASP A 102 14.49 15.59 -24.21
N SER A 103 14.71 15.26 -22.93
CA SER A 103 15.89 14.54 -22.46
C SER A 103 15.67 13.85 -21.11
N THR A 104 16.50 12.85 -20.82
CA THR A 104 16.53 12.16 -19.51
C THR A 104 16.77 13.11 -18.34
N THR A 105 17.64 14.12 -18.51
CA THR A 105 17.89 15.12 -17.48
C THR A 105 16.67 16.01 -17.23
N CYS A 106 15.93 16.36 -18.28
CA CYS A 106 14.67 17.12 -18.16
C CYS A 106 13.61 16.31 -17.41
N ALA A 107 13.41 15.03 -17.77
CA ALA A 107 12.52 14.10 -17.08
C ALA A 107 12.84 13.99 -15.58
N LEU A 108 14.13 13.85 -15.25
CA LEU A 108 14.58 13.74 -13.86
C LEU A 108 14.31 15.00 -13.04
N ASN A 109 14.62 16.17 -13.58
CA ASN A 109 14.34 17.44 -12.90
C ASN A 109 12.84 17.63 -12.66
N ARG A 110 11.98 17.22 -13.61
CA ARG A 110 10.52 17.24 -13.44
C ARG A 110 10.04 16.29 -12.36
N LEU A 111 10.52 15.03 -12.36
CA LEU A 111 10.18 14.05 -11.32
C LEU A 111 10.61 14.51 -9.92
N GLN A 112 11.81 15.07 -9.78
CA GLN A 112 12.28 15.64 -8.52
C GLN A 112 11.41 16.83 -8.07
N GLY A 113 10.98 17.67 -8.99
CA GLY A 113 10.02 18.74 -8.72
C GLY A 113 8.68 18.22 -8.23
N MET A 114 8.12 17.20 -8.89
CA MET A 114 6.88 16.54 -8.48
C MET A 114 7.02 15.88 -7.10
N ALA A 115 8.13 15.17 -6.85
CA ALA A 115 8.40 14.57 -5.55
C ALA A 115 8.48 15.63 -4.45
N ALA A 116 9.15 16.76 -4.71
CA ALA A 116 9.21 17.89 -3.76
C ALA A 116 7.82 18.51 -3.51
N GLN A 117 7.00 18.67 -4.54
CA GLN A 117 5.61 19.13 -4.41
C GLN A 117 4.76 18.14 -3.60
N ILE A 118 4.87 16.84 -3.86
CA ILE A 118 4.18 15.80 -3.09
C ILE A 118 4.64 15.84 -1.64
N SER A 119 5.94 15.94 -1.36
CA SER A 119 6.45 16.09 0.01
C SER A 119 5.94 17.37 0.67
N GLN A 120 5.82 18.47 -0.05
CA GLN A 120 5.25 19.71 0.48
C GLN A 120 3.75 19.56 0.78
N VAL A 121 2.99 18.88 -0.08
CA VAL A 121 1.57 18.60 0.12
C VAL A 121 1.38 17.63 1.29
N VAL A 122 2.17 16.56 1.37
CA VAL A 122 2.16 15.63 2.50
C VAL A 122 2.52 16.35 3.79
N GLY A 123 3.58 17.17 3.80
CA GLY A 123 3.95 17.96 4.98
C GLY A 123 2.88 18.99 5.35
N ALA A 124 2.23 19.62 4.36
CA ALA A 124 1.09 20.51 4.60
C ALA A 124 -0.13 19.74 5.12
N ILE A 125 -0.36 18.51 4.64
CA ILE A 125 -1.41 17.61 5.10
C ILE A 125 -1.11 17.11 6.50
N GLU A 126 0.11 16.73 6.85
CA GLU A 126 0.51 16.35 8.21
C GLU A 126 0.42 17.55 9.15
N SER A 127 0.74 18.75 8.65
CA SER A 127 0.58 20.01 9.39
C SER A 127 -0.89 20.43 9.52
N SER A 128 -1.77 20.08 8.57
CA SER A 128 -3.21 20.42 8.56
C SER A 128 -4.09 19.33 9.17
N ALA A 129 -3.68 18.07 9.05
CA ALA A 129 -3.98 16.93 9.92
C ALA A 129 -3.21 17.06 11.24
N GLY A 130 -2.71 18.28 11.50
CA GLY A 130 -2.81 19.00 12.75
C GLY A 130 -3.47 18.17 13.82
N GLN A 131 -2.73 18.01 14.91
CA GLN A 131 -3.22 17.59 16.21
C GLN A 131 -4.75 17.72 16.27
N PRO A 132 -5.50 16.61 16.48
CA PRO A 132 -6.96 16.58 16.40
C PRO A 132 -7.50 17.90 16.94
N PRO A 133 -8.26 18.65 16.10
CA PRO A 133 -8.36 20.11 16.13
C PRO A 133 -8.29 20.59 17.55
N ALA A 134 -7.14 21.19 17.92
CA ALA A 134 -6.74 21.56 19.28
C ALA A 134 -7.95 21.60 20.19
N THR A 135 -8.20 20.47 20.87
CA THR A 135 -9.45 20.11 21.55
C THR A 135 -10.23 21.36 21.91
N ALA A 136 -11.17 21.78 21.05
CA ALA A 136 -11.99 22.94 21.36
C ALA A 136 -12.57 22.63 22.74
N GLU A 137 -12.13 23.38 23.75
CA GLU A 137 -12.25 23.00 25.14
C GLU A 137 -13.73 22.80 25.44
N TRP A 138 -14.13 21.53 25.42
CA TRP A 138 -15.51 21.16 25.66
C TRP A 138 -15.78 21.41 27.13
N ALA A 139 -16.88 22.10 27.40
CA ALA A 139 -17.34 22.40 28.73
C ALA A 139 -18.84 22.07 28.82
N PRO A 140 -19.32 21.47 29.92
CA PRO A 140 -20.71 21.02 30.06
C PRO A 140 -21.75 22.12 29.78
N GLU A 141 -21.45 23.37 30.10
CA GLU A 141 -22.32 24.52 29.87
C GLU A 141 -22.56 24.84 28.38
N LYS A 142 -21.74 24.30 27.48
CA LYS A 142 -21.90 24.43 26.01
C LYS A 142 -22.75 23.31 25.40
N GLY A 143 -23.24 22.37 26.21
CA GLY A 143 -24.07 21.24 25.79
C GLY A 143 -23.32 19.91 25.68
N VAL A 144 -24.00 18.91 25.12
CA VAL A 144 -23.46 17.54 24.99
C VAL A 144 -22.24 17.53 24.06
N MET A 145 -21.25 16.73 24.41
CA MET A 145 -20.04 16.51 23.66
C MET A 145 -20.35 15.91 22.29
N THR A 146 -19.69 16.42 21.25
CA THR A 146 -19.75 15.81 19.91
C THR A 146 -18.90 14.55 19.85
N ASP A 147 -19.19 13.64 18.92
CA ASP A 147 -18.43 12.39 18.73
C ASP A 147 -16.92 12.65 18.56
N ALA A 148 -16.56 13.69 17.79
CA ALA A 148 -15.16 14.07 17.58
C ALA A 148 -14.46 14.48 18.90
N GLN A 149 -15.16 15.21 19.78
CA GLN A 149 -14.64 15.59 21.10
C GLN A 149 -14.56 14.39 22.05
N PHE A 150 -15.51 13.46 21.98
CA PHE A 150 -15.52 12.23 22.79
C PHE A 150 -14.38 11.29 22.39
N ILE A 151 -14.18 11.09 21.09
CA ILE A 151 -13.07 10.31 20.52
C ILE A 151 -11.72 10.98 20.85
N ALA A 152 -11.61 12.30 20.75
CA ALA A 152 -10.39 13.02 21.13
C ALA A 152 -10.03 12.83 22.62
N ARG A 153 -11.04 12.63 23.47
CA ARG A 153 -10.89 12.27 24.89
C ARG A 153 -10.83 10.76 25.14
N ARG A 154 -10.60 9.95 24.10
CA ARG A 154 -10.46 8.48 24.16
C ARG A 154 -11.65 7.76 24.81
N GLY A 155 -12.85 8.35 24.73
CA GLY A 155 -14.07 7.77 25.30
C GLY A 155 -14.11 7.65 26.82
N CYS A 156 -13.17 8.25 27.57
CA CYS A 156 -13.07 8.06 29.02
C CYS A 156 -13.78 9.15 29.86
N HIS A 157 -14.62 9.97 29.24
CA HIS A 157 -15.36 11.05 29.92
C HIS A 157 -16.82 11.05 29.46
N CYS A 158 -17.74 11.28 30.39
CA CYS A 158 -19.15 11.38 30.07
C CYS A 158 -19.42 12.52 29.08
N PRO A 159 -20.11 12.27 27.95
CA PRO A 159 -20.41 13.30 26.96
C PRO A 159 -21.39 14.37 27.48
N SER A 160 -22.09 14.10 28.58
CA SER A 160 -23.05 15.05 29.18
C SER A 160 -22.39 15.97 30.22
N CYS A 161 -21.66 15.40 31.19
CA CYS A 161 -21.13 16.18 32.33
C CYS A 161 -19.59 16.25 32.42
N GLY A 162 -18.86 15.53 31.57
CA GLY A 162 -17.40 15.52 31.59
C GLY A 162 -16.76 14.71 32.72
N SER A 163 -17.55 14.09 33.61
CA SER A 163 -17.01 13.20 34.65
C SER A 163 -16.35 11.97 34.02
N ASN A 164 -15.27 11.48 34.62
CA ASN A 164 -14.64 10.20 34.30
C ASN A 164 -15.18 9.04 35.17
N ASP A 165 -16.18 9.31 36.03
CA ASP A 165 -16.87 8.30 36.84
C ASP A 165 -17.90 7.56 35.99
N LEU A 166 -17.40 6.56 35.26
CA LEU A 166 -18.14 5.76 34.30
C LEU A 166 -18.24 4.30 34.77
N SER A 167 -19.42 3.71 34.63
CA SER A 167 -19.64 2.28 34.78
C SER A 167 -20.04 1.69 33.42
N CYS A 168 -19.29 0.67 32.98
CA CYS A 168 -19.69 -0.13 31.84
C CYS A 168 -20.60 -1.25 32.31
N GLN A 169 -21.80 -1.34 31.75
CA GLN A 169 -22.75 -2.39 32.09
C GLN A 169 -22.66 -3.49 31.03
N GLY A 170 -22.16 -4.66 31.44
CA GLY A 170 -22.14 -5.87 30.60
C GLY A 170 -20.83 -6.14 29.87
N HIS A 171 -20.87 -7.14 29.00
CA HIS A 171 -19.75 -7.52 28.13
C HIS A 171 -19.75 -6.66 26.86
N ILE A 172 -18.60 -6.58 26.20
CA ILE A 172 -18.55 -6.01 24.85
C ILE A 172 -19.24 -7.00 23.91
N GLU A 173 -20.29 -6.54 23.23
CA GLU A 173 -21.02 -7.31 22.23
C GLU A 173 -20.35 -7.09 20.87
N GLY A 174 -19.91 -8.16 20.22
CA GLY A 174 -19.26 -8.09 18.90
C GLY A 174 -20.19 -8.59 17.80
N GLU A 175 -20.41 -7.77 16.78
CA GLU A 175 -21.13 -8.13 15.56
C GLU A 175 -20.23 -7.83 14.34
N GLU A 176 -19.74 -8.89 13.70
CA GLU A 176 -18.84 -8.82 12.54
C GLU A 176 -17.59 -7.94 12.78
N ALA A 177 -17.51 -6.79 12.09
CA ALA A 177 -16.41 -5.82 12.18
C ALA A 177 -16.72 -4.66 13.14
N THR A 178 -17.79 -4.77 13.92
CA THR A 178 -18.23 -3.79 14.90
C THR A 178 -18.31 -4.42 16.29
N ALA A 179 -18.11 -3.60 17.31
CA ALA A 179 -18.40 -3.99 18.68
C ALA A 179 -19.09 -2.85 19.41
N SER A 180 -19.92 -3.16 20.39
CA SER A 180 -20.64 -2.17 21.19
C SER A 180 -20.62 -2.47 22.67
N GLN A 181 -20.68 -1.41 23.49
CA GLN A 181 -20.77 -1.53 24.95
C GLN A 181 -21.71 -0.48 25.52
N SER A 182 -22.59 -0.88 26.43
CA SER A 182 -23.43 0.06 27.18
C SER A 182 -22.63 0.72 28.31
N VAL A 183 -22.67 2.06 28.36
CA VAL A 183 -21.94 2.88 29.34
C VAL A 183 -22.93 3.76 30.09
N LYS A 184 -22.70 3.91 31.40
CA LYS A 184 -23.44 4.81 32.28
C LYS A 184 -22.46 5.71 33.03
N CYS A 185 -22.78 6.99 33.16
CA CYS A 185 -22.06 7.89 34.06
C CYS A 185 -22.68 7.83 35.46
N GLU A 186 -21.89 7.56 36.49
CA GLU A 186 -22.39 7.51 37.87
C GLU A 186 -22.60 8.91 38.48
N ASN A 187 -21.95 9.94 37.94
CA ASN A 187 -22.12 11.32 38.40
C ASN A 187 -23.45 11.96 37.92
N CYS A 188 -23.79 11.84 36.64
CA CYS A 188 -24.99 12.48 36.07
C CYS A 188 -26.06 11.50 35.59
N SER A 189 -25.87 10.19 35.79
CA SER A 189 -26.81 9.11 35.38
C SER A 189 -27.11 9.02 33.88
N ALA A 190 -26.36 9.71 33.02
CA ALA A 190 -26.51 9.59 31.57
C ALA A 190 -26.07 8.19 31.12
N THR A 191 -26.79 7.61 30.16
CA THR A 191 -26.48 6.31 29.55
C THR A 191 -26.31 6.46 28.05
N TRP A 192 -25.33 5.77 27.47
CA TRP A 192 -25.10 5.73 26.02
C TRP A 192 -24.48 4.38 25.63
N VAL A 193 -24.31 4.16 24.32
CA VAL A 193 -23.65 2.97 23.77
C VAL A 193 -22.40 3.41 23.04
N ASP A 194 -21.24 2.97 23.51
CA ASP A 194 -20.00 3.10 22.77
C ASP A 194 -20.03 2.13 21.59
N THR A 195 -19.68 2.61 20.40
CA THR A 195 -19.53 1.79 19.19
C THR A 195 -18.08 1.81 18.74
N TYR A 196 -17.49 0.64 18.61
CA TYR A 196 -16.13 0.42 18.15
C TYR A 196 -16.14 -0.09 16.72
N SER A 197 -15.17 0.36 15.92
CA SER A 197 -14.92 -0.13 14.57
C SER A 197 -13.51 -0.70 14.48
N LEU A 198 -13.36 -1.80 13.72
CA LEU A 198 -12.06 -2.37 13.43
C LEU A 198 -11.24 -1.39 12.60
N SER A 199 -10.13 -0.90 13.16
CA SER A 199 -9.21 0.03 12.48
C SER A 199 -7.98 -0.64 11.87
N GLY A 200 -7.70 -1.89 12.24
CA GLY A 200 -6.57 -2.65 11.73
C GLY A 200 -6.34 -3.96 12.49
N TYR A 201 -5.26 -4.64 12.16
CA TYR A 201 -4.73 -5.81 12.86
C TYR A 201 -3.22 -5.65 13.05
N ALA A 202 -2.66 -6.28 14.07
CA ALA A 202 -1.23 -6.27 14.36
C ALA A 202 -0.81 -7.63 14.92
N GLU A 203 0.49 -7.92 14.89
CA GLU A 203 1.08 -9.13 15.49
C GLU A 203 0.41 -10.44 15.01
N LEU A 204 0.04 -10.48 13.72
CA LEU A 204 -0.47 -11.72 13.12
C LEU A 204 0.64 -12.78 13.17
N ASP A 205 0.46 -13.77 14.05
CA ASP A 205 1.32 -14.94 14.13
C ASP A 205 0.80 -16.04 13.18
N GLY A 206 1.70 -16.63 12.40
CA GLY A 206 1.37 -17.54 11.30
C GLY A 206 0.92 -16.83 10.02
N GLY A 207 0.20 -17.55 9.16
CA GLY A 207 -0.24 -17.09 7.84
C GLY A 207 0.38 -17.89 6.69
N ILE A 208 0.16 -17.42 5.46
CA ILE A 208 0.75 -18.03 4.25
C ILE A 208 2.21 -17.60 4.19
N ASP A 209 3.13 -18.56 4.28
CA ASP A 209 4.54 -18.31 4.04
C ASP A 209 4.84 -18.30 2.54
N LEU A 210 4.71 -17.12 1.94
CA LEU A 210 4.98 -16.91 0.52
C LEU A 210 6.42 -17.28 0.13
N LYS A 211 7.39 -17.24 1.06
CA LYS A 211 8.77 -17.65 0.76
C LYS A 211 8.87 -19.16 0.58
N SER A 212 8.25 -19.91 1.47
CA SER A 212 8.17 -21.38 1.37
C SER A 212 7.38 -21.81 0.13
N VAL A 213 6.25 -21.14 -0.16
CA VAL A 213 5.50 -21.32 -1.42
C VAL A 213 6.40 -21.09 -2.64
N GLN A 214 7.12 -19.97 -2.69
CA GLN A 214 7.98 -19.64 -3.83
C GLN A 214 9.13 -20.64 -3.99
N SER A 215 9.74 -21.09 -2.89
CA SER A 215 10.80 -22.11 -2.92
C SER A 215 10.32 -23.42 -3.56
N ILE A 216 9.09 -23.85 -3.26
CA ILE A 216 8.51 -25.05 -3.89
C ILE A 216 8.21 -24.82 -5.37
N VAL A 217 7.68 -23.66 -5.74
CA VAL A 217 7.42 -23.30 -7.15
C VAL A 217 8.71 -23.33 -7.96
N ASP A 218 9.79 -22.76 -7.44
CA ASP A 218 11.09 -22.70 -8.12
C ASP A 218 11.72 -24.09 -8.24
N GLU A 219 11.61 -24.93 -7.21
CA GLU A 219 12.06 -26.32 -7.27
C GLU A 219 11.29 -27.13 -8.32
N VAL A 220 9.96 -26.99 -8.39
CA VAL A 220 9.13 -27.65 -9.41
C VAL A 220 9.55 -27.20 -10.81
N ARG A 221 9.77 -25.91 -11.02
CA ARG A 221 10.24 -25.36 -12.31
C ARG A 221 11.63 -25.86 -12.69
N SER A 222 12.56 -25.87 -11.74
CA SER A 222 13.92 -26.40 -11.92
C SER A 222 13.88 -27.86 -12.37
N ARG A 223 13.04 -28.68 -11.75
CA ARG A 223 12.82 -30.08 -12.15
C ARG A 223 12.18 -30.19 -13.52
N ALA A 224 11.15 -29.39 -13.82
CA ALA A 224 10.51 -29.34 -15.13
C ALA A 224 11.52 -29.04 -16.25
N GLN A 225 12.41 -28.06 -16.02
CA GLN A 225 13.48 -27.71 -16.95
C GLN A 225 14.54 -28.82 -17.08
N THR A 226 14.99 -29.38 -15.96
CA THR A 226 16.02 -30.44 -15.92
C THR A 226 15.55 -31.70 -16.65
N TYR A 227 14.29 -32.10 -16.44
CA TYR A 227 13.72 -33.31 -17.03
C TYR A 227 12.91 -33.06 -18.31
N ARG A 228 12.84 -31.80 -18.78
CA ARG A 228 12.13 -31.38 -20.00
C ARG A 228 10.66 -31.82 -20.05
N PHE A 229 9.92 -31.70 -18.95
CA PHE A 229 8.47 -31.88 -18.95
C PHE A 229 7.75 -30.52 -18.82
N ALA A 230 6.54 -30.43 -19.38
CA ALA A 230 5.69 -29.25 -19.30
C ALA A 230 4.53 -29.48 -18.32
N ILE A 231 4.09 -28.43 -17.63
CA ILE A 231 2.99 -28.48 -16.67
C ILE A 231 1.73 -27.90 -17.33
N GLY A 232 1.11 -28.67 -18.22
CA GLY A 232 0.01 -28.17 -19.06
C GLY A 232 -1.36 -28.11 -18.38
N SER A 233 -1.50 -28.58 -17.13
CA SER A 233 -2.79 -28.66 -16.44
C SER A 233 -2.67 -28.45 -14.94
N GLU A 234 -3.78 -28.02 -14.32
CA GLU A 234 -3.85 -27.86 -12.87
C GLU A 234 -3.62 -29.17 -12.11
N VAL A 235 -4.09 -30.29 -12.66
CA VAL A 235 -3.88 -31.62 -12.07
C VAL A 235 -2.38 -31.96 -12.04
N GLN A 236 -1.67 -31.73 -13.15
CA GLN A 236 -0.22 -31.93 -13.23
C GLN A 236 0.54 -30.98 -12.29
N ALA A 237 0.14 -29.70 -12.23
CA ALA A 237 0.76 -28.73 -11.32
C ALA A 237 0.58 -29.15 -9.85
N ARG A 238 -0.62 -29.60 -9.48
CA ARG A 238 -0.93 -30.06 -8.12
C ARG A 238 -0.16 -31.32 -7.75
N GLU A 239 -0.06 -32.28 -8.67
CA GLU A 239 0.75 -33.48 -8.47
C GLU A 239 2.24 -33.14 -8.29
N ALA A 240 2.78 -32.25 -9.13
CA ALA A 240 4.17 -31.80 -9.04
C ALA A 240 4.48 -31.06 -7.73
N VAL A 241 3.59 -30.17 -7.29
CA VAL A 241 3.69 -29.46 -6.02
C VAL A 241 3.65 -30.45 -4.86
N ASN A 242 2.64 -31.32 -4.80
CA ASN A 242 2.50 -32.30 -3.71
C ASN A 242 3.75 -33.20 -3.58
N LYS A 243 4.22 -33.72 -4.71
CA LYS A 243 5.42 -34.57 -4.74
C LYS A 243 6.68 -33.83 -4.29
N THR A 244 6.75 -32.52 -4.52
CA THR A 244 7.90 -31.69 -4.10
C THR A 244 7.78 -31.28 -2.64
N CYS A 245 6.59 -30.93 -2.15
CA CYS A 245 6.33 -30.72 -0.72
C CYS A 245 6.75 -31.95 0.10
N ASP A 246 6.36 -33.15 -0.32
CA ASP A 246 6.70 -34.40 0.40
C ASP A 246 8.23 -34.65 0.49
N GLN A 247 9.03 -33.98 -0.35
CA GLN A 247 10.49 -34.14 -0.42
C GLN A 247 11.25 -33.01 0.27
N VAL A 248 10.81 -31.77 0.10
CA VAL A 248 11.54 -30.56 0.51
C VAL A 248 10.98 -29.99 1.80
N ASP A 249 9.65 -29.88 1.87
CA ASP A 249 8.98 -29.26 3.01
C ASP A 249 7.55 -29.81 3.17
N PRO A 250 7.35 -30.78 4.08
CA PRO A 250 6.03 -31.36 4.32
C PRO A 250 5.08 -30.41 5.06
N SER A 251 5.57 -29.24 5.53
CA SER A 251 4.81 -28.34 6.39
C SER A 251 3.85 -27.41 5.63
N LEU A 252 3.95 -27.31 4.29
CA LEU A 252 3.04 -26.46 3.52
C LEU A 252 1.58 -26.90 3.69
N SER A 253 0.77 -25.94 4.14
CA SER A 253 -0.68 -26.03 4.25
C SER A 253 -1.35 -26.19 2.88
N GLU A 254 -2.61 -26.64 2.88
CA GLU A 254 -3.39 -26.77 1.65
C GLU A 254 -3.59 -25.43 0.91
N ALA A 255 -3.71 -24.33 1.66
CA ALA A 255 -3.81 -22.99 1.10
C ALA A 255 -2.52 -22.59 0.35
N GLU A 256 -1.36 -22.84 0.94
CA GLU A 256 -0.05 -22.59 0.34
C GLU A 256 0.16 -23.44 -0.91
N ARG A 257 -0.19 -24.73 -0.86
CA ARG A 257 -0.14 -25.63 -2.02
C ARG A 257 -1.02 -25.12 -3.16
N THR A 258 -2.22 -24.61 -2.83
CA THR A 258 -3.14 -24.03 -3.82
C THR A 258 -2.54 -22.80 -4.49
N ILE A 259 -1.84 -21.95 -3.74
CA ILE A 259 -1.14 -20.77 -4.27
C ILE A 259 0.03 -21.19 -5.16
N ALA A 260 0.84 -22.17 -4.73
CA ALA A 260 1.94 -22.70 -5.54
C ALA A 260 1.46 -23.21 -6.90
N VAL A 261 0.34 -23.95 -6.92
CA VAL A 261 -0.29 -24.44 -8.17
C VAL A 261 -0.70 -23.28 -9.08
N LYS A 262 -1.32 -22.23 -8.53
CA LYS A 262 -1.69 -21.03 -9.31
C LYS A 262 -0.47 -20.32 -9.90
N LEU A 263 0.60 -20.17 -9.11
CA LEU A 263 1.85 -19.53 -9.55
C LEU A 263 2.57 -20.30 -10.65
N LEU A 264 2.51 -21.64 -10.62
CA LEU A 264 3.07 -22.47 -11.71
C LEU A 264 2.32 -22.26 -13.02
N ARG A 265 1.00 -22.18 -12.97
CA ARG A 265 0.15 -22.01 -14.17
C ARG A 265 0.17 -20.61 -14.76
N ALA A 266 0.51 -19.59 -13.99
CA ALA A 266 0.56 -18.20 -14.46
C ALA A 266 1.80 -17.90 -15.33
N ALA A 267 2.76 -18.81 -15.41
CA ALA A 267 4.03 -18.62 -16.12
C ALA A 267 4.05 -19.24 -17.54
N ASP A 268 2.98 -19.95 -17.92
CA ASP A 268 2.78 -20.53 -19.26
C ASP A 268 1.91 -19.61 -20.14
#